data_AF-A0A9D6XSP3-F1
#
_entry.id   AF-A0A9D6XSP3-F1
#
_cell.length_a   1.000
_cell.length_b   1.000
_cell.length_c   1.000
_cell.angle_alpha   90.00
_cell.angle_beta   90.00
_cell.angle_gamma   90.00
#
_symmetry.space_group_name_H-M   'P 1'
#
loop_
_entity.id
_entity.type
_entity.pdbx_description
1 polymer ?
#
loop_
_entity_poly.entity_id
_entity_poly.type
_entity_poly.pdbx_seq_one_letter_code
_entity_poly.pdbx_strand_id
1 'polypeptide(L)'
;MRLLEGGLDQVALIVSDGAEAISAAAPMVYPGAAHQLLLAHWFRLLEDLTPPLDQARRRKFRREFWWIWEADDEAQLRRWAARFCRCWRFRAPQMVEKFQTELPRVLAYLRWPVRWRHRLRTTNLAEGFFRHLRRYLGRFPGCVDPAHSEHILGCFVLACEQAHA
;
A
#
# COMPACT_ATOMS: atom_id res chain seq x y z
N MET A 1 17.15 -4.48 11.92
CA MET A 1 18.10 -5.62 11.97
C MET A 1 17.47 -6.91 12.46
N ARG A 2 16.51 -6.88 13.40
CA ARG A 2 15.84 -8.10 13.93
C ARG A 2 15.34 -9.13 12.90
N LEU A 3 14.85 -8.72 11.72
CA LEU A 3 14.42 -9.69 10.69
C LEU A 3 15.61 -10.44 10.06
N LEU A 4 16.73 -9.76 9.86
CA LEU A 4 17.97 -10.37 9.36
C LEU A 4 18.55 -11.29 10.43
N GLU A 5 18.60 -10.82 11.68
CA GLU A 5 19.04 -11.63 12.83
C GLU A 5 18.14 -12.86 13.06
N GLY A 6 16.87 -12.77 12.67
CA GLY A 6 15.90 -13.86 12.70
C GLY A 6 15.95 -14.81 11.51
N GLY A 7 16.93 -14.69 10.61
CA GLY A 7 17.16 -15.63 9.49
C GLY A 7 16.40 -15.32 8.19
N LEU A 8 15.79 -14.14 8.06
CA LEU A 8 15.20 -13.71 6.78
C LEU A 8 16.29 -13.10 5.89
N ASP A 9 17.14 -13.93 5.30
CA ASP A 9 18.35 -13.46 4.60
C ASP A 9 18.08 -12.87 3.21
N GLN A 10 16.97 -13.26 2.57
CA GLN A 10 16.62 -12.80 1.22
C GLN A 10 15.17 -12.34 1.14
N VAL A 11 15.00 -11.09 0.73
CA VAL A 11 13.69 -10.49 0.47
C VAL A 11 13.65 -10.02 -0.98
N ALA A 12 12.66 -10.49 -1.74
CA ALA A 12 12.52 -10.12 -3.16
C ALA A 12 11.72 -8.82 -3.36
N LEU A 13 10.77 -8.53 -2.47
CA LEU A 13 9.89 -7.36 -2.52
C LEU A 13 9.57 -6.84 -1.13
N ILE A 14 9.73 -5.55 -0.93
CA ILE A 14 9.25 -4.81 0.23
C ILE A 14 8.13 -3.90 -0.25
N VAL A 15 6.94 -4.07 0.32
CA VAL A 15 5.78 -3.20 0.06
C VAL A 15 5.53 -2.37 1.30
N SER A 16 5.52 -1.04 1.17
CA SER A 16 5.23 -0.13 2.29
C SER A 16 4.25 0.97 1.90
N ASP A 17 3.68 1.63 2.91
CA ASP A 17 2.80 2.79 2.77
C ASP A 17 3.51 4.07 2.28
N GLY A 18 4.84 4.02 2.12
CA GLY A 18 5.66 5.15 1.71
C GLY A 18 6.32 5.90 2.85
N ALA A 19 6.29 5.38 4.09
CA ALA A 19 7.07 5.93 5.19
C ALA A 19 8.55 6.10 4.80
N GLU A 20 9.09 7.29 5.04
CA GLU A 20 10.44 7.67 4.64
C GLU A 20 11.50 6.80 5.31
N ALA A 21 11.32 6.49 6.60
CA ALA A 21 12.20 5.61 7.35
C ALA A 21 12.31 4.21 6.71
N ILE A 22 11.19 3.63 6.23
CA ILE A 22 11.22 2.34 5.54
C ILE A 22 11.90 2.47 4.19
N SER A 23 11.58 3.52 3.43
CA SER A 23 12.17 3.77 2.11
C SER A 23 13.69 3.96 2.18
N ALA A 24 14.19 4.58 3.25
CA ALA A 24 15.62 4.77 3.50
C ALA A 24 16.30 3.49 4.00
N ALA A 25 15.66 2.75 4.91
CA ALA A 25 16.25 1.56 5.52
C ALA A 25 16.21 0.31 4.61
N ALA A 26 15.19 0.17 3.77
CA ALA A 26 15.01 -0.98 2.88
C ALA A 26 16.25 -1.32 2.04
N PRO A 27 16.87 -0.38 1.28
CA PRO A 27 18.06 -0.68 0.49
C PRO A 27 19.30 -0.98 1.34
N MET A 28 19.36 -0.49 2.59
CA MET A 28 20.48 -0.76 3.50
C MET A 28 20.42 -2.16 4.09
N VAL A 29 19.22 -2.66 4.40
CA VAL A 29 19.02 -3.97 5.04
C VAL A 29 18.87 -5.08 4.00
N TYR A 30 18.16 -4.82 2.90
CA TYR A 30 17.90 -5.79 1.84
C TYR A 30 18.19 -5.18 0.46
N PRO A 31 19.47 -5.02 0.07
CA PRO A 31 19.85 -4.34 -1.16
C PRO A 31 19.32 -5.01 -2.44
N GLY A 32 19.05 -6.32 -2.40
CA GLY A 32 18.46 -7.07 -3.51
C GLY A 32 16.93 -6.94 -3.62
N ALA A 33 16.26 -6.37 -2.62
CA ALA A 33 14.81 -6.26 -2.60
C ALA A 33 14.34 -5.13 -3.51
N ALA A 34 13.34 -5.40 -4.35
CA ALA A 34 12.57 -4.32 -4.95
C ALA A 34 11.77 -3.60 -3.85
N HIS A 35 11.66 -2.28 -3.93
CA HIS A 35 10.77 -1.50 -3.09
C HIS A 35 9.55 -1.04 -3.88
N GLN A 36 8.37 -1.20 -3.28
CA GLN A 36 7.10 -0.79 -3.86
C GLN A 36 6.25 -0.01 -2.86
N LEU A 37 5.59 1.04 -3.35
CA LEU A 37 4.52 1.71 -2.64
C LEU A 37 3.22 0.91 -2.74
N LEU A 38 2.52 0.85 -1.62
CA LEU A 38 1.24 0.20 -1.47
C LEU A 38 0.16 1.02 -2.19
N LEU A 39 -0.48 0.41 -3.19
CA LEU A 39 -1.36 1.13 -4.11
C LEU A 39 -2.51 1.86 -3.42
N ALA A 40 -3.09 1.27 -2.37
CA ALA A 40 -4.20 1.87 -1.63
C ALA A 40 -3.77 3.12 -0.84
N HIS A 41 -2.56 3.14 -0.27
CA HIS A 41 -2.02 4.30 0.44
C HIS A 41 -1.63 5.39 -0.55
N TRP A 42 -0.98 5.02 -1.65
CA TRP A 42 -0.68 5.94 -2.73
C TRP A 42 -1.96 6.57 -3.32
N PHE A 43 -3.02 5.78 -3.50
CA PHE A 43 -4.32 6.29 -3.95
C PHE A 43 -4.91 7.33 -3.00
N ARG A 44 -4.87 7.10 -1.67
CA ARG A 44 -5.36 8.07 -0.68
C ARG A 44 -4.59 9.38 -0.77
N LEU A 45 -3.26 9.29 -0.85
CA LEU A 45 -2.39 10.46 -1.02
C LEU A 45 -2.72 11.26 -2.29
N LEU A 46 -2.96 10.58 -3.41
CA LEU A 46 -3.38 11.23 -4.65
C LEU A 46 -4.78 11.84 -4.56
N GLU A 47 -5.71 11.20 -3.84
CA GLU A 47 -7.03 11.74 -3.58
C GLU A 47 -6.96 13.00 -2.70
N ASP A 48 -6.09 13.02 -1.69
CA ASP A 48 -5.89 14.17 -0.80
C ASP A 48 -5.26 15.37 -1.55
N LEU A 49 -4.43 15.09 -2.57
CA LEU A 49 -3.88 16.11 -3.49
C LEU A 49 -4.87 16.56 -4.57
N THR A 50 -6.05 15.94 -4.64
CA THR A 50 -7.09 16.32 -5.59
C THR A 50 -8.00 17.36 -4.93
N PRO A 51 -8.21 18.54 -5.55
CA PRO A 51 -9.13 19.54 -5.00
C PRO A 51 -10.54 18.97 -4.80
N PRO A 52 -11.36 19.55 -3.89
CA PRO A 52 -12.72 19.09 -3.64
C PRO A 52 -13.52 18.87 -4.93
N LEU A 53 -14.05 17.66 -5.09
CA LEU A 53 -14.87 17.26 -6.22
C LEU A 53 -16.31 17.05 -5.76
N ASP A 54 -17.27 17.37 -6.64
CA ASP A 54 -18.64 16.89 -6.45
C ASP A 54 -18.69 15.34 -6.46
N GLN A 55 -19.80 14.79 -5.98
CA GLN A 55 -19.95 13.35 -5.81
C GLN A 55 -19.76 12.57 -7.14
N ALA A 56 -20.25 13.10 -8.26
CA ALA A 56 -20.17 12.43 -9.55
C ALA A 56 -18.72 12.40 -10.07
N ARG A 57 -17.99 13.52 -9.95
CA ARG A 57 -16.58 13.63 -10.33
C ARG A 57 -15.69 12.81 -9.41
N ARG A 58 -15.94 12.77 -8.11
CA ARG A 58 -15.20 11.90 -7.18
C ARG A 58 -15.37 10.42 -7.52
N ARG A 59 -16.61 9.99 -7.83
CA ARG A 59 -16.88 8.61 -8.30
C ARG A 59 -16.15 8.32 -9.61
N LYS A 60 -16.16 9.26 -10.55
CA LYS A 60 -15.42 9.16 -11.82
C LYS A 60 -13.92 9.02 -11.58
N PHE A 61 -13.32 9.89 -10.77
CA PHE A 61 -11.90 9.87 -10.41
C PHE A 61 -11.47 8.50 -9.87
N ARG A 62 -12.17 8.01 -8.85
CA ARG A 62 -11.93 6.70 -8.24
C ARG A 62 -12.03 5.58 -9.26
N ARG A 63 -13.11 5.56 -10.05
CA ARG A 63 -13.32 4.53 -11.07
C ARG A 63 -12.20 4.53 -12.12
N GLU A 64 -11.85 5.70 -12.66
CA GLU A 64 -10.78 5.82 -13.66
C GLU A 64 -9.42 5.41 -13.10
N PHE A 65 -9.12 5.78 -11.84
CA PHE A 65 -7.90 5.34 -11.17
C PHE A 65 -7.84 3.83 -11.03
N TRP A 66 -8.90 3.21 -10.48
CA TRP A 66 -8.90 1.76 -10.24
C TRP A 66 -8.90 0.96 -11.55
N TRP A 67 -9.51 1.51 -12.60
CA TRP A 67 -9.51 0.90 -13.94
C TRP A 67 -8.10 0.73 -14.51
N ILE A 68 -7.15 1.63 -14.22
CA ILE A 68 -5.75 1.53 -14.68
C ILE A 68 -5.15 0.16 -14.34
N TRP A 69 -5.55 -0.38 -13.19
CA TRP A 69 -4.99 -1.59 -12.64
C TRP A 69 -5.67 -2.86 -13.17
N GLU A 70 -6.81 -2.76 -13.84
CA GLU A 70 -7.43 -3.88 -14.52
C GLU A 70 -6.77 -4.18 -15.88
N ALA A 71 -5.60 -3.59 -16.15
CA ALA A 71 -4.86 -3.80 -17.36
C ALA A 71 -4.24 -5.22 -17.42
N ASP A 72 -4.28 -5.81 -18.61
CA ASP A 72 -3.72 -7.13 -18.92
C ASP A 72 -2.18 -7.13 -18.91
N ASP A 73 -1.59 -6.02 -19.36
CA ASP A 73 -0.15 -5.84 -19.48
C ASP A 73 0.33 -4.43 -19.07
N GLU A 74 1.64 -4.29 -18.90
CA GLU A 74 2.26 -3.03 -18.48
C GLU A 74 2.08 -1.91 -19.52
N ALA A 75 2.08 -2.22 -20.81
CA ALA A 75 1.92 -1.23 -21.86
C ALA A 75 0.50 -0.64 -21.83
N GLN A 76 -0.51 -1.47 -21.65
CA GLN A 76 -1.91 -1.06 -21.49
C GLN A 76 -2.11 -0.24 -20.21
N LEU A 77 -1.51 -0.68 -19.09
CA LEU A 77 -1.51 0.07 -17.84
C LEU A 77 -0.95 1.47 -18.04
N ARG A 78 0.22 1.59 -18.69
CA ARG A 78 0.87 2.88 -18.96
C ARG A 78 0.04 3.77 -19.89
N ARG A 79 -0.64 3.20 -20.89
CA ARG A 79 -1.57 3.94 -21.75
C ARG A 79 -2.76 4.49 -20.95
N TRP A 80 -3.34 3.68 -20.08
CA TRP A 80 -4.48 4.08 -19.23
C TRP A 80 -4.06 5.13 -18.18
N ALA A 81 -2.89 4.96 -17.57
CA ALA A 81 -2.27 5.93 -16.69
C ALA A 81 -2.06 7.29 -17.38
N ALA A 82 -1.49 7.30 -18.59
CA ALA A 82 -1.30 8.53 -19.36
C ALA A 82 -2.63 9.22 -19.69
N ARG A 83 -3.66 8.44 -20.04
CA ARG A 83 -5.03 8.95 -20.24
C ARG A 83 -5.59 9.58 -18.98
N PHE A 84 -5.44 8.92 -17.84
CA PHE A 84 -5.87 9.44 -16.54
C PHE A 84 -5.19 10.77 -16.21
N CYS A 85 -3.87 10.85 -16.30
CA CYS A 85 -3.13 12.10 -16.10
C CYS A 85 -3.62 13.21 -17.03
N ARG A 86 -3.85 12.92 -18.31
CA ARG A 86 -4.38 13.91 -19.26
C ARG A 86 -5.78 14.41 -18.90
N CYS A 87 -6.65 13.52 -18.41
CA CYS A 87 -8.01 13.89 -17.99
C CYS A 87 -8.03 14.80 -16.76
N TRP A 88 -7.06 14.66 -15.85
CA TRP A 88 -7.05 15.37 -14.57
C TRP A 88 -6.03 16.51 -14.46
N ARG A 89 -5.13 16.68 -15.44
CA ARG A 89 -4.01 17.66 -15.40
C ARG A 89 -4.40 19.08 -15.02
N PHE A 90 -5.54 19.57 -15.50
CA PHE A 90 -5.97 20.94 -15.26
C PHE A 90 -6.69 21.12 -13.92
N ARG A 91 -7.30 20.05 -13.40
CA ARG A 91 -8.05 20.10 -12.14
C ARG A 91 -7.18 19.78 -10.93
N ALA A 92 -6.23 18.88 -11.08
CA ALA A 92 -5.39 18.40 -9.99
C ALA A 92 -3.93 18.27 -10.48
N PRO A 93 -3.26 19.39 -10.81
CA PRO A 93 -1.90 19.37 -11.36
C PRO A 93 -0.90 18.71 -10.40
N GLN A 94 -0.96 19.01 -9.10
CA GLN A 94 -0.09 18.41 -8.08
C GLN A 94 -0.28 16.89 -7.98
N MET A 95 -1.53 16.42 -8.01
CA MET A 95 -1.84 14.99 -8.07
C MET A 95 -1.25 14.35 -9.33
N VAL A 96 -1.37 14.98 -10.50
CA VAL A 96 -0.82 14.45 -11.75
C VAL A 96 0.71 14.39 -11.73
N GLU A 97 1.37 15.43 -11.23
CA GLU A 97 2.83 15.45 -11.08
C GLU A 97 3.31 14.31 -10.18
N LYS A 98 2.67 14.15 -9.02
CA LYS A 98 3.00 13.07 -8.09
C LYS A 98 2.68 11.69 -8.67
N PHE A 99 1.54 11.56 -9.35
CA PHE A 99 1.17 10.33 -10.05
C PHE A 99 2.25 9.91 -11.03
N GLN A 100 2.70 10.82 -11.90
CA GLN A 100 3.69 10.52 -12.93
C GLN A 100 5.05 10.18 -12.33
N THR A 101 5.48 10.94 -11.32
CA THR A 101 6.75 10.75 -10.63
C THR A 101 6.80 9.41 -9.89
N GLU A 102 5.70 9.02 -9.23
CA GLU A 102 5.68 7.84 -8.37
C GLU A 102 5.11 6.59 -9.04
N LEU A 103 4.57 6.67 -10.26
CA LEU A 103 4.04 5.51 -10.99
C LEU A 103 5.04 4.34 -11.04
N PRO A 104 6.35 4.52 -11.33
CA PRO A 104 7.30 3.41 -11.31
C PRO A 104 7.40 2.72 -9.94
N ARG A 105 7.18 3.46 -8.84
CA ARG A 105 7.27 2.95 -7.46
C ARG A 105 6.09 2.05 -7.08
N VAL A 106 5.01 2.02 -7.85
CA VAL A 106 3.85 1.13 -7.60
C VAL A 106 3.78 -0.05 -8.58
N LEU A 107 4.76 -0.20 -9.49
CA LEU A 107 4.73 -1.20 -10.56
C LEU A 107 5.61 -2.42 -10.34
N ALA A 108 6.41 -2.47 -9.26
CA ALA A 108 7.38 -3.55 -9.06
C ALA A 108 6.72 -4.95 -9.13
N TYR A 109 5.50 -5.10 -8.60
CA TYR A 109 4.72 -6.34 -8.58
C TYR A 109 4.53 -6.99 -9.96
N LEU A 110 4.66 -6.23 -11.05
CA LEU A 110 4.54 -6.77 -12.42
C LEU A 110 5.64 -7.78 -12.75
N ARG A 111 6.78 -7.74 -12.05
CA ARG A 111 7.87 -8.72 -12.15
C ARG A 111 7.48 -10.11 -11.66
N TRP A 112 6.35 -10.25 -10.96
CA TRP A 112 5.87 -11.52 -10.41
C TRP A 112 4.77 -12.15 -11.29
N PRO A 113 4.60 -13.48 -11.20
CA PRO A 113 3.55 -14.20 -11.93
C PRO A 113 2.16 -13.62 -11.67
N VAL A 114 1.31 -13.63 -12.71
CA VAL A 114 -0.04 -13.03 -12.71
C VAL A 114 -0.88 -13.43 -11.49
N ARG A 115 -0.80 -14.71 -11.07
CA ARG A 115 -1.52 -15.24 -9.90
C ARG A 115 -1.22 -14.49 -8.58
N TRP A 116 -0.06 -13.85 -8.45
CA TRP A 116 0.34 -13.11 -7.26
C TRP A 116 0.05 -11.62 -7.35
N ARG A 117 -0.06 -11.08 -8.57
CA ARG A 117 -0.16 -9.63 -8.81
C ARG A 117 -1.29 -8.96 -8.06
N HIS A 118 -2.47 -9.59 -8.00
CA HIS A 118 -3.61 -9.07 -7.23
C HIS A 118 -3.27 -8.87 -5.74
N ARG A 119 -2.58 -9.85 -5.12
CA ARG A 119 -2.19 -9.80 -3.69
C ARG A 119 -1.07 -8.79 -3.42
N LEU A 120 -0.14 -8.63 -4.35
CA LEU A 120 1.01 -7.73 -4.22
C LEU A 120 0.63 -6.27 -4.51
N ARG A 121 -0.38 -6.04 -5.35
CA ARG A 121 -0.84 -4.70 -5.75
C ARG A 121 -1.67 -4.03 -4.65
N THR A 122 -2.66 -4.73 -4.12
CA THR A 122 -3.57 -4.20 -3.08
C THR A 122 -3.49 -5.10 -1.86
N THR A 123 -2.95 -4.55 -0.77
CA THR A 123 -2.69 -5.25 0.48
C THR A 123 -3.95 -5.51 1.29
N ASN A 124 -4.95 -6.17 0.69
CA ASN A 124 -6.17 -6.55 1.39
C ASN A 124 -5.87 -7.36 2.67
N LEU A 125 -4.74 -8.10 2.69
CA LEU A 125 -4.27 -8.83 3.86
C LEU A 125 -3.86 -7.92 5.03
N ALA A 126 -3.02 -6.91 4.78
CA ALA A 126 -2.57 -6.00 5.84
C ALA A 126 -3.70 -5.09 6.32
N GLU A 127 -4.53 -4.56 5.40
CA GLU A 127 -5.66 -3.71 5.79
C GLU A 127 -6.72 -4.46 6.60
N GLY A 128 -7.00 -5.73 6.27
CA GLY A 128 -7.84 -6.62 7.05
C GLY A 128 -7.30 -6.83 8.46
N PHE A 129 -6.02 -7.17 8.58
CA PHE A 129 -5.33 -7.32 9.85
C PHE A 129 -5.44 -6.04 10.70
N PHE A 130 -5.08 -4.87 10.17
CA PHE A 130 -5.15 -3.61 10.91
C PHE A 130 -6.59 -3.18 11.25
N ARG A 131 -7.57 -3.53 10.43
CA ARG A 131 -8.99 -3.30 10.75
C ARG A 131 -9.42 -4.14 11.95
N HIS A 132 -9.07 -5.42 11.96
CA HIS A 132 -9.37 -6.32 13.08
C HIS A 132 -8.62 -5.90 14.34
N LEU A 133 -7.34 -5.51 14.23
CA LEU A 133 -6.55 -4.99 15.33
C LEU A 133 -7.21 -3.74 15.93
N ARG A 134 -7.58 -2.74 15.13
CA ARG A 134 -8.26 -1.53 15.64
C ARG A 134 -9.57 -1.85 16.36
N ARG A 135 -10.37 -2.79 15.82
CA ARG A 135 -11.61 -3.24 16.46
C ARG A 135 -11.33 -3.95 17.79
N TYR A 136 -10.27 -4.75 17.85
CA TYR A 136 -9.84 -5.42 19.06
C TYR A 136 -9.35 -4.42 20.12
N LEU A 137 -8.48 -3.49 19.73
CA LEU A 137 -7.95 -2.43 20.58
C LEU A 137 -9.04 -1.49 21.11
N GLY A 138 -10.07 -1.19 20.32
CA GLY A 138 -11.21 -0.37 20.74
C GLY A 138 -12.05 -0.96 21.88
N ARG A 139 -11.78 -2.21 22.31
CA ARG A 139 -12.39 -2.82 23.51
C ARG A 139 -11.74 -2.37 24.81
N PHE A 140 -10.55 -1.77 24.73
CA PHE A 140 -9.78 -1.32 25.89
C PHE A 140 -9.81 0.22 25.95
N PRO A 141 -9.84 0.83 27.15
CA PRO A 141 -9.86 2.28 27.30
C PRO A 141 -8.53 2.96 26.93
N GLY A 142 -7.47 2.18 26.70
CA GLY A 142 -6.14 2.65 26.33
C GLY A 142 -5.06 1.68 26.81
N CYS A 143 -3.81 1.91 26.38
CA CYS A 143 -2.64 1.22 26.93
C CYS A 143 -2.11 2.02 28.12
N VAL A 144 -1.73 1.34 29.20
CA VAL A 144 -1.25 1.96 30.44
C VAL A 144 0.24 2.29 30.34
N ASP A 145 0.99 1.38 29.73
CA ASP A 145 2.43 1.48 29.49
C ASP A 145 2.79 0.68 28.21
N PRO A 146 4.05 0.76 27.74
CA PRO A 146 4.48 -0.01 26.57
C PRO A 146 4.32 -1.52 26.71
N ALA A 147 4.58 -2.10 27.89
CA ALA A 147 4.47 -3.54 28.11
C ALA A 147 3.01 -4.02 28.00
N HIS A 148 2.06 -3.21 28.48
CA HIS A 148 0.64 -3.47 28.30
C HIS A 148 0.25 -3.48 26.81
N SER A 149 0.81 -2.56 26.01
CA SER A 149 0.57 -2.55 24.56
C SER A 149 1.11 -3.81 23.87
N GLU A 150 2.27 -4.30 24.29
CA GLU A 150 2.89 -5.52 23.77
C GLU A 150 2.06 -6.76 24.12
N HIS A 151 1.56 -6.85 25.36
CA HIS A 151 0.67 -7.92 25.78
C HIS A 151 -0.64 -7.95 25.00
N ILE A 152 -1.31 -6.79 24.84
CA ILE A 152 -2.55 -6.70 24.08
C ILE A 152 -2.32 -7.14 22.63
N LEU A 153 -1.23 -6.68 22.01
CA LEU A 153 -0.87 -7.07 20.64
C LEU A 153 -0.56 -8.56 20.54
N GLY A 154 0.20 -9.11 21.50
CA GLY A 154 0.53 -10.53 21.58
C GLY A 154 -0.72 -11.41 21.67
N CYS A 155 -1.65 -11.06 22.56
CA CYS A 155 -2.95 -11.76 22.68
C CYS A 155 -3.74 -11.73 21.36
N PHE A 156 -3.75 -10.59 20.66
CA PHE A 156 -4.41 -10.48 19.36
C PHE A 156 -3.76 -11.38 18.31
N VAL A 157 -2.43 -11.39 18.21
CA VAL A 157 -1.70 -12.20 17.24
C VAL A 157 -1.91 -13.70 17.50
N LEU A 158 -1.83 -14.14 18.76
CA LEU A 158 -2.10 -15.53 19.15
C LEU A 158 -3.54 -15.95 18.83
N ALA A 159 -4.51 -15.06 19.08
CA ALA A 159 -5.90 -15.34 18.75
C ALA A 159 -6.13 -15.45 17.23
N CYS A 160 -5.41 -14.66 16.42
CA CYS A 160 -5.45 -14.79 14.96
C CYS A 160 -4.86 -16.12 14.49
N GLU A 161 -3.75 -16.58 15.07
CA GLU A 161 -3.13 -17.86 14.73
C GLU A 161 -4.08 -19.05 15.00
N GLN A 162 -4.71 -19.07 16.18
CA GLN A 162 -5.66 -20.12 16.56
C GLN A 162 -6.94 -20.14 15.70
N ALA A 163 -7.34 -19.00 15.13
CA ALA A 163 -8.49 -18.92 14.23
C ALA A 163 -8.21 -19.41 12.80
N HIS A 164 -6.94 -19.65 12.46
CA HIS A 164 -6.49 -20.10 11.14
C HIS A 164 -5.86 -21.51 11.16
N ALA A 165 -5.81 -22.16 12.32
CA ALA A 165 -5.47 -23.58 12.50
C ALA A 165 -6.72 -24.45 12.35
#